data_AF-D3E092-F1
#
_entry.id   AF-D3E092-F1
#
_cell.length_a   1.000
_cell.length_b   1.000
_cell.length_c   1.000
_cell.angle_alpha   90.00
_cell.angle_beta   90.00
_cell.angle_gamma   90.00
#
_symmetry.space_group_name_H-M   'P 1'
#
loop_
_entity.id
_entity.type
_entity.pdbx_description
1 polymer ?
#
loop_
_entity_poly.entity_id
_entity_poly.type
_entity_poly.pdbx_seq_one_letter_code
_entity_poly.pdbx_strand_id
1 'polypeptide(L)'
;MKGKDKCELLKNIRQKIADENNIEYTAVECTFQGDCTGTCPKCESELEYLDKELEKKQNAGENINIKNIFSSDDFDKSEYGLLDENILG
;
A
#
# COMPACT_ATOMS: atom_id res chain seq x y z
N MET A 1 3.97 14.79 -0.87
CA MET A 1 2.73 13.99 -0.89
C MET A 1 1.74 14.41 0.20
N LYS A 2 0.46 14.68 -0.15
CA LYS A 2 -0.63 14.89 0.84
C LYS A 2 -1.14 13.54 1.35
N GLY A 3 -1.82 13.51 2.50
CA GLY A 3 -2.25 12.22 3.05
C GLY A 3 -3.31 11.48 2.22
N LYS A 4 -4.10 12.17 1.40
CA LYS A 4 -5.00 11.51 0.44
C LYS A 4 -4.24 10.83 -0.69
N ASP A 5 -3.20 11.47 -1.24
CA ASP A 5 -2.32 10.88 -2.25
C ASP A 5 -1.62 9.61 -1.69
N LYS A 6 -1.14 9.69 -0.43
CA LYS A 6 -0.57 8.53 0.28
C LYS A 6 -1.62 7.42 0.47
N CYS A 7 -2.86 7.77 0.79
CA CYS A 7 -3.95 6.82 0.94
C CYS A 7 -4.27 6.11 -0.39
N GLU A 8 -4.23 6.83 -1.51
CA GLU A 8 -4.45 6.28 -2.85
C GLU A 8 -3.31 5.34 -3.26
N LEU A 9 -2.05 5.75 -3.04
CA LEU A 9 -0.91 4.86 -3.24
C LEU A 9 -1.08 3.56 -2.43
N LEU A 10 -1.37 3.68 -1.13
CA LEU A 10 -1.60 2.54 -0.24
C LEU A 10 -2.78 1.65 -0.66
N LYS A 11 -3.84 2.23 -1.23
CA LYS A 11 -4.96 1.48 -1.83
C LYS A 11 -4.49 0.63 -3.02
N ASN A 12 -3.68 1.20 -3.91
CA ASN A 12 -3.13 0.47 -5.06
C ASN A 12 -2.16 -0.64 -4.62
N ILE A 13 -1.38 -0.42 -3.55
CA ILE A 13 -0.53 -1.45 -2.93
C ILE A 13 -1.37 -2.65 -2.52
N ARG A 14 -2.44 -2.40 -1.75
CA ARG A 14 -3.35 -3.43 -1.24
C ARG A 14 -4.01 -4.21 -2.36
N GLN A 15 -4.46 -3.54 -3.42
CA GLN A 15 -5.04 -4.22 -4.58
C GLN A 15 -4.03 -5.14 -5.27
N LYS A 16 -2.80 -4.67 -5.50
CA LYS A 16 -1.75 -5.48 -6.14
C LYS A 16 -1.37 -6.70 -5.29
N ILE A 17 -1.31 -6.56 -3.95
CA ILE A 17 -1.13 -7.70 -3.04
C ILE A 17 -2.25 -8.72 -3.25
N ALA A 18 -3.50 -8.27 -3.30
CA ALA A 18 -4.63 -9.18 -3.47
C ALA A 18 -4.58 -9.91 -4.81
N ASP A 19 -4.33 -9.18 -5.90
CA ASP A 19 -4.27 -9.72 -7.26
C ASP A 19 -3.17 -10.77 -7.39
N GLU A 20 -1.95 -10.48 -6.90
CA GLU A 20 -0.80 -11.39 -6.94
C GLU A 20 -1.01 -12.66 -6.10
N ASN A 21 -1.87 -12.60 -5.09
CA ASN A 21 -2.14 -13.72 -4.18
C ASN A 21 -3.48 -14.40 -4.44
N ASN A 22 -4.22 -14.00 -5.49
CA ASN A 22 -5.55 -14.49 -5.81
C ASN A 22 -6.50 -14.39 -4.60
N ILE A 23 -6.49 -13.23 -3.93
CA ILE A 23 -7.40 -12.90 -2.83
C ILE A 23 -8.53 -12.03 -3.39
N GLU A 24 -9.79 -12.41 -3.14
CA GLU A 24 -10.92 -11.57 -3.51
C GLU A 24 -10.90 -10.28 -2.70
N TYR A 25 -10.60 -9.17 -3.34
CA TYR A 25 -10.47 -7.88 -2.69
C TYR A 25 -11.08 -6.79 -3.57
N THR A 26 -12.00 -6.04 -2.99
CA THR A 26 -12.56 -4.83 -3.60
C THR A 26 -12.28 -3.67 -2.67
N ALA A 27 -11.30 -2.83 -3.04
CA ALA A 27 -11.07 -1.58 -2.34
C ALA A 27 -12.31 -0.69 -2.42
N VAL A 28 -12.76 -0.16 -1.30
CA VAL A 28 -13.87 0.80 -1.27
C VAL A 28 -13.30 2.21 -1.42
N GLU A 29 -14.02 3.07 -2.13
CA GLU A 29 -13.62 4.46 -2.26
C GLU A 29 -13.55 5.17 -0.89
N CYS A 30 -12.49 5.94 -0.66
CA CYS A 30 -12.22 6.54 0.64
C CYS A 30 -13.10 7.78 0.86
N THR A 31 -14.25 7.59 1.51
CA THR A 31 -15.20 8.68 1.82
C THR A 31 -14.83 9.52 3.04
N PHE A 32 -13.68 9.25 3.69
CA PHE A 32 -13.25 9.98 4.88
C PHE A 32 -13.12 11.49 4.60
N GLN A 33 -13.87 12.31 5.34
CA GLN A 33 -13.84 13.77 5.28
C GLN A 33 -13.04 14.31 6.47
N GLY A 34 -11.98 15.07 6.20
CA GLY A 34 -11.07 15.60 7.20
C GLY A 34 -9.61 15.40 6.83
N ASP A 35 -8.70 15.78 7.74
CA ASP A 35 -7.27 15.62 7.55
C ASP A 35 -6.90 14.14 7.55
N CYS A 36 -6.49 13.64 6.39
CA CYS A 36 -5.96 12.30 6.23
C CYS A 36 -4.44 12.35 6.39
N THR A 37 -3.88 11.43 7.18
CA THR A 37 -2.42 11.27 7.39
C THR A 37 -1.81 10.13 6.56
N GLY A 38 -2.59 9.60 5.61
CA GLY A 38 -2.24 8.44 4.79
C GLY A 38 -3.09 7.21 5.05
N THR A 39 -3.82 7.16 6.15
CA THR A 39 -4.73 6.06 6.48
C THR A 39 -5.99 6.57 7.19
N CYS A 40 -7.07 5.81 7.13
CA CYS A 40 -8.33 6.05 7.84
C CYS A 40 -8.85 4.71 8.40
N PRO A 41 -9.86 4.70 9.28
CA PRO A 41 -10.38 3.45 9.86
C PRO A 41 -10.81 2.40 8.82
N LYS A 42 -11.28 2.82 7.65
CA LYS A 42 -11.63 1.89 6.56
C LYS A 42 -10.39 1.26 5.91
N CYS A 43 -9.33 2.04 5.68
CA CYS A 43 -8.06 1.53 5.16
C CYS A 43 -7.44 0.50 6.10
N GLU A 44 -7.51 0.73 7.43
CA GLU A 44 -7.02 -0.24 8.42
C GLU A 44 -7.81 -1.54 8.40
N SER A 45 -9.14 -1.47 8.27
CA SER A 45 -9.97 -2.67 8.15
C SER A 45 -9.69 -3.46 6.87
N GLU A 46 -9.39 -2.78 5.77
CA GLU A 46 -8.98 -3.42 4.50
C GLU A 46 -7.60 -4.08 4.62
N LEU A 47 -6.68 -3.46 5.35
CA LEU A 47 -5.36 -4.03 5.63
C LEU A 47 -5.49 -5.29 6.51
N GLU A 48 -6.28 -5.22 7.59
CA GLU A 48 -6.53 -6.36 8.49
C GLU A 48 -7.17 -7.54 7.75
N TYR A 49 -8.07 -7.27 6.80
CA TYR A 49 -8.65 -8.31 5.95
C TYR A 49 -7.58 -9.01 5.10
N LEU A 50 -6.74 -8.24 4.40
CA LEU A 50 -5.67 -8.79 3.57
C LEU A 50 -4.67 -9.60 4.40
N ASP A 51 -4.27 -9.11 5.57
CA ASP A 51 -3.36 -9.82 6.47
C ASP A 51 -3.93 -11.19 6.87
N LYS A 52 -5.23 -11.25 7.21
CA LYS A 52 -5.90 -12.52 7.56
C LYS A 52 -5.99 -13.50 6.38
N GLU A 53 -6.26 -13.01 5.17
CA GLU A 53 -6.30 -13.88 3.99
C GLU A 53 -4.91 -14.41 3.61
N LEU A 54 -3.88 -13.59 3.73
CA LEU A 54 -2.49 -14.02 3.57
C LEU A 54 -2.08 -15.05 4.63
N GLU A 55 -2.43 -14.83 5.90
CA GLU A 55 -2.15 -15.78 6.98
C GLU A 55 -2.84 -17.14 6.72
N LYS A 56 -4.10 -17.14 6.25
CA LYS A 56 -4.79 -18.37 5.85
C LYS A 56 -4.05 -19.13 4.76
N LYS A 57 -3.60 -18.43 3.72
CA LYS A 57 -2.81 -19.01 2.61
C LYS A 57 -1.49 -19.59 3.12
N GLN A 58 -0.78 -18.85 3.99
CA GLN A 58 0.46 -19.32 4.60
C GLN A 58 0.23 -20.60 5.40
N ASN A 59 -0.82 -20.64 6.21
CA ASN A 59 -1.16 -21.78 7.05
C ASN A 59 -1.64 -22.99 6.22
N ALA A 60 -2.17 -22.76 5.03
CA ALA A 60 -2.51 -23.80 4.05
C ALA A 60 -1.29 -24.29 3.24
N GLY A 61 -0.12 -23.67 3.39
CA GLY A 61 1.08 -23.98 2.62
C GLY A 61 1.05 -23.46 1.17
N GLU A 62 0.17 -22.49 0.88
CA GLU A 62 0.13 -21.83 -0.42
C GLU A 62 1.30 -20.85 -0.57
N ASN A 63 1.72 -20.61 -1.81
CA ASN A 63 2.72 -19.59 -2.10
C ASN A 63 2.13 -18.19 -1.91
N ILE A 64 2.86 -17.34 -1.18
CA ILE A 64 2.55 -15.93 -1.04
C ILE A 64 3.53 -15.10 -1.87
N ASN A 65 3.01 -14.24 -2.73
CA ASN A 65 3.80 -13.34 -3.56
C ASN A 65 3.70 -11.90 -3.04
N ILE A 66 4.78 -11.43 -2.40
CA ILE A 66 4.94 -10.01 -1.99
C ILE A 66 6.13 -9.36 -2.72
N LYS A 67 6.85 -10.11 -3.55
CA LYS A 67 8.03 -9.59 -4.26
C LYS A 67 7.59 -8.72 -5.42
N ASN A 68 8.30 -7.61 -5.65
CA ASN A 68 8.04 -6.68 -6.75
C ASN A 68 6.63 -6.05 -6.75
N ILE A 69 5.94 -6.08 -5.61
CA ILE A 69 4.71 -5.28 -5.46
C ILE A 69 5.07 -3.79 -5.57
N PHE A 70 6.23 -3.40 -5.03
CA PHE A 70 6.83 -2.07 -5.22
C PHE A 70 8.31 -2.22 -5.55
N SER A 71 8.79 -1.36 -6.45
CA SER A 71 10.20 -1.13 -6.74
C SER A 71 10.60 0.28 -6.32
N SER A 72 11.90 0.49 -6.13
CA SER A 72 12.45 1.83 -5.94
C SER A 72 12.19 2.77 -7.12
N ASP A 73 11.90 2.21 -8.29
CA ASP A 73 11.67 2.95 -9.53
C ASP A 73 10.22 3.46 -9.60
N ASP A 74 9.31 2.88 -8.80
CA ASP A 74 7.93 3.36 -8.63
C ASP A 74 7.84 4.61 -7.72
N PHE A 75 8.94 4.97 -7.05
CA PHE A 75 9.07 6.21 -6.29
C PHE A 75 9.75 7.27 -7.15
N ASP A 76 8.98 8.22 -7.68
CA ASP A 76 9.54 9.44 -8.22
C ASP A 76 10.21 10.23 -7.09
N LYS A 77 11.54 10.15 -7.03
CA LYS A 77 12.37 10.86 -6.04
C LYS A 77 12.17 12.39 -6.09
N SER A 78 11.68 12.93 -7.21
CA SER A 78 11.42 14.36 -7.35
C SER A 78 10.23 14.85 -6.51
N GLU A 79 9.29 13.97 -6.14
CA GLU A 79 8.09 14.32 -5.37
C GLU A 79 8.36 14.44 -3.85
N TYR A 80 9.46 13.86 -3.37
CA TYR A 80 9.81 13.80 -1.95
C TYR A 80 10.86 14.82 -1.49
N GLY A 81 11.38 15.66 -2.39
CA GLY A 81 12.36 16.70 -2.03
C GLY A 81 13.67 16.15 -1.45
N LEU A 82 14.02 14.89 -1.72
CA LEU A 82 15.27 14.28 -1.27
C LEU A 82 16.37 14.37 -2.34
N LEU A 83 16.43 15.49 -3.04
CA LEU A 83 17.56 15.85 -3.90
C LEU A 83 18.24 17.09 -3.31
N ASP A 84 19.05 16.85 -2.28
CA ASP A 84 20.24 17.66 -2.04
C ASP A 84 21.39 16.68 -1.74
N GLU A 85 21.99 16.13 -2.80
CA GLU A 85 23.28 15.43 -2.72
C GLU A 85 24.46 16.42 -2.50
N ASN A 86 24.20 17.63 -1.96
CA ASN A 86 25.21 18.65 -1.66
C ASN A 86 25.38 18.88 -0.15
N ILE A 87 25.33 17.81 0.65
CA ILE A 87 25.85 17.81 2.03
C ILE A 87 27.05 16.86 2.07
N LEU A 88 28.10 17.22 1.35
CA LEU A 88 29.50 16.79 1.54
C LEU A 88 30.34 17.59 0.52
N GLY A 89 30.39 18.90 0.72
CA GLY A 89 31.26 19.85 0.04
C GLY A 89 31.80 20.84 1.05
#